data_AF-A0A1E9A8R9-F1
#
_entry.id   AF-A0A1E9A8R9-F1
#
_cell.length_a   1.000
_cell.length_b   1.000
_cell.length_c   1.000
_cell.angle_alpha   90.00
_cell.angle_beta   90.00
_cell.angle_gamma   90.00
#
_symmetry.space_group_name_H-M   'P 1'
#
loop_
_entity.id
_entity.type
_entity.pdbx_description
1 polymer ?
#
loop_
_entity_poly.entity_id
_entity_poly.type
_entity_poly.pdbx_seq_one_letter_code
_entity_poly.pdbx_strand_id
1 'polypeptide(L)'
;MEQLHFITKLLDIKDPNIKILDKLLSYSEDLKHHYNVYQLLLFHFQNKEPDNFFGLIEDNLKQDHPIFQTVFQTVFKTFLKDKEKIVNALQLPYSNAKLEATNNLIKLIKRNAFGFRNFDNFKKRIFIALNIKMERTTIVLSRC
;
A
#
# COMPACT_ATOMS: atom_id res chain seq x y z
N MET A 1 -2.28 8.80 9.93
CA MET A 1 -3.30 8.41 10.95
C MET A 1 -2.77 8.44 12.39
N GLU A 2 -1.45 8.35 12.63
CA GLU A 2 -0.87 8.67 13.96
C GLU A 2 -1.13 10.11 14.39
N GLN A 3 -1.11 11.09 13.47
CA GLN A 3 -1.58 12.44 13.79
C GLN A 3 -3.02 12.42 14.28
N LEU A 4 -3.92 11.64 13.68
CA LEU A 4 -5.31 11.56 14.14
C LEU A 4 -5.40 10.89 15.52
N HIS A 5 -4.75 9.75 15.74
CA HIS A 5 -4.77 9.04 17.03
C HIS A 5 -4.14 9.90 18.16
N PHE A 6 -3.01 10.55 17.89
CA PHE A 6 -2.33 11.46 18.83
C PHE A 6 -3.15 12.74 19.09
N ILE A 7 -3.75 13.34 18.06
CA ILE A 7 -4.65 14.50 18.18
C ILE A 7 -5.93 14.12 18.93
N THR A 8 -6.54 12.97 18.66
CA THR A 8 -7.76 12.53 19.36
C THR A 8 -7.51 12.22 20.83
N LYS A 9 -6.32 11.71 21.20
CA LYS A 9 -5.90 11.51 22.59
C LYS A 9 -5.59 12.82 23.30
N LEU A 10 -4.98 13.79 22.60
CA LEU A 10 -4.71 15.15 23.11
C LEU A 10 -5.97 16.00 23.27
N LEU A 11 -7.00 15.78 22.44
CA LEU A 11 -8.26 16.55 22.43
C LEU A 11 -9.43 15.85 23.15
N ASP A 12 -9.19 14.74 23.87
CA ASP A 12 -10.19 13.93 24.58
C ASP A 12 -11.43 13.56 23.73
N ILE A 13 -11.21 13.30 22.43
CA ILE A 13 -12.27 12.92 21.50
C ILE A 13 -12.66 11.46 21.78
N LYS A 14 -13.85 11.23 22.35
CA LYS A 14 -14.42 9.90 22.60
C LYS A 14 -14.85 9.21 21.30
N ASP A 15 -13.89 8.80 20.47
CA ASP A 15 -14.17 7.87 19.37
C ASP A 15 -14.30 6.44 19.94
N PRO A 16 -15.46 5.78 19.82
CA PRO A 16 -15.66 4.42 20.30
C PRO A 16 -14.67 3.41 19.69
N ASN A 17 -14.14 3.68 18.49
CA ASN A 17 -13.15 2.82 17.85
C ASN A 17 -11.80 2.83 18.59
N ILE A 18 -11.41 3.98 19.15
CA ILE A 18 -10.16 4.11 19.93
C ILE A 18 -10.26 3.30 21.22
N LYS A 19 -11.41 3.33 21.89
CA LYS A 19 -11.64 2.53 23.11
C LYS A 19 -11.61 1.02 22.85
N ILE A 20 -12.18 0.60 21.72
CA ILE A 20 -12.14 -0.82 21.30
C ILE A 20 -10.69 -1.22 21.00
N LEU A 21 -9.94 -0.37 20.28
CA LEU A 21 -8.53 -0.61 19.99
C LEU A 21 -7.70 -0.73 21.28
N ASP A 22 -7.80 0.22 22.19
CA ASP A 22 -7.06 0.19 23.46
C ASP A 22 -7.37 -1.09 24.27
N LYS A 23 -8.64 -1.52 24.27
CA LYS A 23 -9.05 -2.78 24.90
C LYS A 23 -8.44 -4.00 24.19
N LEU A 24 -8.42 -4.03 22.86
CA LEU A 24 -7.81 -5.12 22.09
C LEU A 24 -6.30 -5.20 22.32
N LEU A 25 -5.61 -4.06 22.34
CA LEU A 25 -4.17 -3.98 22.59
C LEU A 25 -3.83 -4.31 24.05
N SER A 26 -4.77 -4.13 25.00
CA SER A 26 -4.57 -4.54 26.40
C SER A 26 -4.52 -6.05 26.61
N TYR A 27 -5.04 -6.85 25.66
CA TYR A 27 -5.06 -8.31 25.78
C TYR A 27 -3.72 -8.98 25.49
N SER A 28 -2.81 -8.32 24.78
CA SER A 28 -1.52 -8.91 24.40
C SER A 28 -0.49 -7.81 24.20
N GLU A 29 0.58 -7.86 25.00
CA GLU A 29 1.70 -6.92 24.86
C GLU A 29 2.43 -7.13 23.52
N ASP A 30 2.51 -8.37 23.03
CA ASP A 30 3.04 -8.67 21.70
C ASP A 30 2.22 -7.96 20.61
N LEU A 31 0.88 -8.08 20.65
CA LEU A 31 0.00 -7.44 19.67
C LEU A 31 0.18 -5.92 19.69
N LYS A 32 0.26 -5.34 20.88
CA LYS A 32 0.50 -3.91 21.11
C LYS A 32 1.85 -3.47 20.52
N HIS A 33 2.90 -4.25 20.73
CA HIS A 33 4.21 -3.98 20.16
C HIS A 33 4.18 -4.00 18.62
N HIS A 34 3.65 -5.06 18.01
CA HIS A 34 3.55 -5.17 16.55
C HIS A 34 2.68 -4.08 15.93
N TYR A 35 1.59 -3.72 16.61
CA TYR A 35 0.73 -2.62 16.18
C TYR A 35 1.51 -1.31 16.13
N ASN A 36 2.26 -0.98 17.19
CA ASN A 36 3.06 0.24 17.25
C ASN A 36 4.12 0.29 16.14
N VAL A 37 4.83 -0.81 15.90
CA VAL A 37 5.82 -0.89 14.80
C VAL A 37 5.15 -0.65 13.45
N TYR A 38 3.99 -1.27 13.21
CA TYR A 38 3.24 -1.06 11.97
C TYR A 38 2.78 0.40 11.81
N GLN A 39 2.30 1.05 12.88
CA GLN A 39 1.86 2.46 12.82
C GLN A 39 3.03 3.39 12.48
N LEU A 40 4.19 3.20 13.10
CA LEU A 40 5.39 3.98 12.81
C LEU A 40 5.87 3.78 11.36
N LEU A 41 5.86 2.54 10.87
CA LEU A 41 6.17 2.25 9.46
C LEU A 41 5.20 2.97 8.53
N LEU A 42 3.90 2.92 8.83
CA LEU A 42 2.88 3.60 8.04
C LEU A 42 3.08 5.12 8.05
N PHE A 43 3.47 5.69 9.19
CA PHE A 43 3.78 7.11 9.33
C PHE A 43 4.93 7.55 8.42
N HIS A 44 6.10 6.89 8.51
CA HIS A 44 7.24 7.23 7.65
C HIS A 44 6.94 7.00 6.16
N PHE A 45 6.16 5.96 5.83
CA PHE A 45 5.70 5.71 4.46
C PHE A 45 4.81 6.85 3.94
N GLN A 46 3.84 7.31 4.74
CA GLN A 46 2.93 8.41 4.38
C GLN A 46 3.67 9.74 4.20
N ASN A 47 4.66 10.00 5.05
CA ASN A 47 5.49 11.21 4.97
C ASN A 47 6.61 11.13 3.92
N LYS A 48 6.73 10.01 3.20
CA LYS A 48 7.76 9.77 2.19
C LYS A 48 9.19 9.93 2.75
N GLU A 49 9.40 9.41 3.95
CA GLU A 49 10.70 9.41 4.64
C GLU A 49 11.36 8.02 4.53
N PRO A 50 12.07 7.72 3.42
CA PRO A 50 12.63 6.39 3.19
C PRO A 50 13.70 6.02 4.22
N ASP A 51 14.54 6.95 4.65
CA ASP A 51 15.63 6.68 5.58
C ASP A 51 15.11 6.25 6.96
N ASN A 52 14.11 6.98 7.49
CA ASN A 52 13.45 6.63 8.75
C ASN A 52 12.66 5.31 8.63
N PHE A 53 11.99 5.09 7.50
CA PHE A 53 11.25 3.85 7.24
C PHE A 53 12.17 2.62 7.26
N PHE A 54 13.29 2.66 6.53
CA PHE A 54 14.23 1.55 6.49
C PHE A 54 15.08 1.42 7.75
N GLY A 55 15.43 2.52 8.41
CA GLY A 55 16.10 2.51 9.71
C GLY A 55 15.27 1.75 10.75
N LEU A 56 13.96 2.03 10.82
CA LEU A 56 13.04 1.32 11.71
C LEU A 56 13.00 -0.19 11.39
N ILE A 57 12.99 -0.59 10.12
CA ILE A 57 13.01 -2.00 9.71
C ILE A 57 14.30 -2.68 10.17
N GLU A 58 15.46 -2.06 9.92
CA GLU A 58 16.77 -2.60 10.27
C GLU A 58 16.93 -2.75 11.79
N ASP A 59 16.45 -1.79 12.57
CA ASP A 59 16.53 -1.83 14.04
C ASP A 59 15.63 -2.89 14.65
N ASN A 60 14.42 -3.08 14.11
CA ASN A 60 13.52 -4.16 14.53
C ASN A 60 14.03 -5.55 14.12
N LEU A 61 14.79 -5.67 13.03
CA LEU A 61 15.42 -6.94 12.63
C LEU A 61 16.60 -7.36 13.53
N LYS A 62 17.27 -6.40 14.18
CA LYS A 62 18.38 -6.65 15.11
C LYS A 62 17.90 -7.06 16.51
N GLN A 63 16.62 -6.87 16.83
CA GLN A 63 16.07 -7.26 18.12
C GLN A 63 15.82 -8.76 18.16
N ASP A 64 16.43 -9.45 19.12
CA ASP A 64 16.20 -10.88 19.40
C ASP A 64 14.89 -11.07 20.18
N HIS A 65 13.74 -10.77 19.56
CA HIS A 65 12.42 -11.07 20.14
C HIS A 65 11.83 -12.34 19.51
N PRO A 66 11.73 -13.46 20.26
CA PRO A 66 11.45 -14.79 19.71
C PRO A 66 10.09 -14.93 18.99
N ILE A 67 9.11 -14.08 19.31
CA ILE A 67 7.74 -14.15 18.73
C ILE A 67 7.58 -13.21 17.53
N PHE A 68 8.39 -12.14 17.44
CA PHE A 68 8.37 -11.19 16.31
C PHE A 68 8.95 -11.81 15.01
N GLN A 69 9.61 -12.96 15.17
CA GLN A 69 10.64 -13.50 14.30
C GLN A 69 10.15 -14.11 12.97
N THR A 70 8.89 -14.54 12.81
CA THR A 70 8.53 -15.33 11.60
C THR A 70 7.82 -14.50 10.54
N VAL A 71 6.76 -13.77 10.90
CA VAL A 71 5.91 -13.06 9.94
C VAL A 71 6.58 -11.76 9.47
N PHE A 72 7.02 -10.91 10.40
CA PHE A 72 7.61 -9.61 10.04
C PHE A 72 9.01 -9.75 9.44
N GLN A 73 9.81 -10.73 9.86
CA GLN A 73 11.14 -10.92 9.26
C GLN A 73 11.09 -11.18 7.77
N THR A 74 10.15 -12.00 7.30
CA THR A 74 10.03 -12.31 5.87
C THR A 74 9.65 -11.06 5.07
N VAL A 75 8.70 -10.28 5.59
CA VAL A 75 8.27 -9.01 4.99
C VAL A 75 9.42 -8.00 4.97
N PHE A 76 10.11 -7.81 6.10
CA PHE A 76 11.22 -6.88 6.23
C PHE A 76 12.42 -7.26 5.36
N LYS A 77 12.77 -8.55 5.28
CA LYS A 77 13.80 -9.03 4.34
C LYS A 77 13.41 -8.76 2.89
N THR A 78 12.14 -8.92 2.54
CA THR A 78 11.63 -8.60 1.20
C THR A 78 11.74 -7.10 0.92
N PHE A 79 11.35 -6.25 1.88
CA PHE A 79 11.48 -4.80 1.75
C PHE A 79 12.93 -4.36 1.59
N LEU A 80 13.87 -4.94 2.34
CA LEU A 80 15.29 -4.65 2.18
C LEU A 80 15.84 -5.11 0.83
N LYS A 81 15.40 -6.28 0.33
CA LYS A 81 15.78 -6.78 -1.00
C LYS A 81 15.31 -5.83 -2.12
N ASP A 82 14.11 -5.26 -1.98
CA ASP A 82 13.52 -4.34 -2.95
C ASP A 82 13.65 -2.86 -2.54
N LYS A 83 14.63 -2.51 -1.70
CA LYS A 83 14.81 -1.17 -1.10
C LYS A 83 14.77 -0.05 -2.13
N GLU A 84 15.58 -0.15 -3.19
CA GLU A 84 15.64 0.87 -4.25
C GLU A 84 14.27 1.10 -4.90
N LYS A 85 13.49 0.04 -5.15
CA LYS A 85 12.17 0.14 -5.77
C LYS A 85 11.19 0.86 -4.86
N ILE A 86 11.24 0.58 -3.56
CA ILE A 86 10.38 1.21 -2.55
C ILE A 86 10.76 2.68 -2.37
N VAL A 87 12.06 3.00 -2.31
CA VAL A 87 12.54 4.39 -2.26
C VAL A 87 12.05 5.18 -3.48
N ASN A 88 12.21 4.60 -4.68
CA ASN A 88 11.70 5.20 -5.91
C ASN A 88 10.17 5.42 -5.87
N ALA A 89 9.42 4.45 -5.35
CA ALA A 89 7.97 4.57 -5.22
C ALA A 89 7.54 5.67 -4.22
N LEU A 90 8.33 5.94 -3.19
CA LEU A 90 8.07 7.00 -2.21
C LEU A 90 8.41 8.39 -2.77
N GLN A 91 9.53 8.50 -3.47
CA GLN A 91 10.06 9.79 -3.94
C GLN A 91 9.39 10.26 -5.24
N LEU A 92 9.09 9.35 -6.17
CA LEU A 92 8.53 9.71 -7.46
C LEU A 92 7.03 10.05 -7.37
N PRO A 93 6.53 10.96 -8.21
CA PRO A 93 5.12 11.35 -8.24
C PRO A 93 4.23 10.35 -9.01
N TYR A 94 4.78 9.23 -9.49
CA TYR A 94 4.04 8.31 -10.35
C TYR A 94 3.04 7.47 -9.56
N SER A 95 1.79 7.48 -10.03
CA SER A 95 0.72 6.64 -9.49
C SER A 95 0.49 5.41 -10.35
N ASN A 96 0.27 4.26 -9.70
CA ASN A 96 -0.16 3.02 -10.35
C ASN A 96 -1.60 3.08 -10.89
N ALA A 97 -2.34 4.17 -10.65
CA ALA A 97 -3.75 4.32 -11.06
C ALA A 97 -3.98 4.05 -12.55
N LYS A 98 -3.12 4.58 -13.43
CA LYS A 98 -3.26 4.39 -14.89
C LYS A 98 -3.03 2.93 -15.31
N LEU A 99 -2.05 2.27 -14.70
CA LEU A 99 -1.76 0.85 -14.93
C LEU A 99 -2.91 -0.02 -14.42
N GLU A 100 -3.41 0.25 -13.23
CA GLU A 100 -4.50 -0.51 -12.61
C GLU A 100 -5.82 -0.35 -13.39
N ALA A 101 -6.14 0.86 -13.86
CA ALA A 101 -7.28 1.11 -14.73
C ALA A 101 -7.19 0.30 -16.04
N THR A 102 -5.99 0.21 -16.61
CA THR A 102 -5.72 -0.58 -17.82
C THR A 102 -5.87 -2.07 -17.55
N ASN A 103 -5.28 -2.58 -16.46
CA ASN A 103 -5.39 -3.98 -16.05
C ASN A 103 -6.84 -4.40 -15.81
N ASN A 104 -7.64 -3.55 -15.16
CA ASN A 104 -9.04 -3.82 -14.89
C ASN A 104 -9.88 -3.84 -16.17
N LEU A 105 -9.59 -2.99 -17.14
CA LEU A 105 -10.20 -3.07 -18.47
C LEU A 105 -9.86 -4.39 -19.17
N ILE A 106 -8.59 -4.80 -19.15
CA ILE A 106 -8.14 -6.05 -19.77
C ILE A 106 -8.84 -7.25 -19.10
N LYS A 107 -8.92 -7.28 -17.76
CA LYS A 107 -9.65 -8.30 -17.00
C LYS A 107 -11.13 -8.34 -17.40
N LEU A 108 -11.78 -7.19 -17.56
CA LEU A 108 -13.17 -7.09 -18.00
C LEU A 108 -13.36 -7.64 -19.42
N ILE A 109 -12.49 -7.28 -20.36
CA ILE A 109 -12.53 -7.78 -21.73
C ILE A 109 -12.35 -9.30 -21.75
N LYS A 110 -11.40 -9.83 -20.96
CA LYS A 110 -11.16 -11.27 -20.84
C LYS A 110 -12.39 -11.99 -20.28
N ARG A 111 -13.07 -11.42 -19.28
CA ARG A 111 -14.29 -11.98 -18.67
C ARG A 111 -15.47 -12.00 -19.64
N ASN A 112 -15.68 -10.92 -20.40
CA ASN A 112 -16.82 -10.80 -21.32
C ASN A 112 -16.68 -11.65 -22.59
N ALA A 113 -15.45 -11.99 -22.98
CA ALA A 113 -15.20 -12.72 -24.22
C ALA A 113 -15.25 -14.25 -24.08
N PHE A 114 -15.46 -14.79 -22.87
CA PHE A 114 -15.41 -16.24 -22.57
C PHE A 114 -14.12 -16.94 -23.10
N GLY A 115 -13.04 -16.18 -23.25
CA GLY A 115 -11.76 -16.61 -23.81
C GLY A 115 -11.55 -16.23 -25.28
N PHE A 116 -10.32 -15.80 -25.60
CA PHE A 116 -9.91 -15.57 -26.99
C PHE A 116 -9.08 -16.76 -27.46
N ARG A 117 -9.49 -17.42 -28.56
CA ARG A 117 -8.69 -18.48 -29.20
C ARG A 117 -7.39 -17.94 -29.83
N ASN A 118 -7.39 -16.67 -30.25
CA ASN A 118 -6.26 -16.02 -30.90
C ASN A 118 -5.83 -14.79 -30.07
N PHE A 119 -4.56 -14.77 -29.66
CA PHE A 119 -3.98 -13.69 -28.85
C PHE A 119 -3.91 -12.35 -29.60
N ASP A 120 -3.71 -12.34 -30.92
CA ASP A 120 -3.71 -11.11 -31.71
C ASP A 120 -5.10 -10.47 -31.74
N ASN A 121 -6.15 -11.27 -31.78
CA ASN A 121 -7.52 -10.76 -31.68
C ASN A 121 -7.80 -10.17 -30.29
N PHE A 122 -7.23 -10.76 -29.24
CA PHE A 122 -7.31 -10.21 -27.88
C PHE A 122 -6.60 -8.85 -27.79
N LYS A 123 -5.35 -8.76 -28.28
CA LYS A 123 -4.59 -7.49 -28.34
C LYS A 123 -5.37 -6.43 -29.11
N LYS A 124 -5.87 -6.75 -30.30
CA LYS A 124 -6.68 -5.81 -31.12
C LYS A 124 -7.89 -5.30 -30.35
N ARG A 125 -8.62 -6.17 -29.63
CA ARG A 125 -9.78 -5.77 -28.83
C ARG A 125 -9.40 -4.85 -27.67
N ILE A 126 -8.27 -5.10 -27.01
CA ILE A 126 -7.74 -4.22 -25.95
C ILE A 126 -7.40 -2.84 -26.53
N PHE A 127 -6.66 -2.77 -27.64
CA PHE A 127 -6.30 -1.50 -28.28
C PHE A 127 -7.53 -0.69 -28.69
N ILE A 128 -8.53 -1.32 -29.30
CA ILE A 128 -9.79 -0.65 -29.67
C ILE A 128 -10.49 -0.11 -28.42
N ALA A 129 -10.60 -0.90 -27.34
CA ALA A 129 -11.27 -0.47 -26.12
C ALA A 129 -10.53 0.68 -25.40
N LEU A 130 -9.19 0.68 -25.43
CA LEU A 130 -8.36 1.76 -24.88
C LEU A 130 -8.52 3.04 -25.70
N ASN A 131 -8.47 2.94 -27.04
CA ASN A 131 -8.63 4.10 -27.93
C ASN A 131 -10.04 4.72 -27.81
N ILE A 132 -11.10 3.91 -27.74
CA ILE A 132 -12.47 4.40 -27.51
C ILE A 132 -12.58 5.10 -26.15
N LYS A 133 -11.91 4.60 -25.11
CA LYS A 133 -11.88 5.28 -23.81
C LYS A 133 -11.14 6.62 -23.89
N MET A 134 -10.01 6.68 -24.60
CA MET A 134 -9.27 7.94 -24.77
C MET A 134 -10.09 8.98 -25.56
N GLU A 135 -10.76 8.57 -26.64
CA GLU A 135 -11.64 9.46 -27.42
C GLU A 135 -12.85 9.98 -26.61
N ARG A 136 -13.40 9.15 -25.72
CA ARG A 136 -14.49 9.55 -24.81
C ARG A 136 -14.03 10.44 -23.65
N THR A 137 -12.74 10.42 -23.34
CA THR A 137 -12.14 11.28 -22.31
C THR A 137 -11.60 12.53 -23.01
N THR A 138 -12.50 13.46 -23.37
CA THR A 138 -12.09 14.79 -23.87
C THR A 138 -11.01 15.36 -22.97
N ILE A 139 -9.99 15.96 -23.59
CA ILE A 139 -8.71 16.44 -23.04
C ILE A 139 -8.95 17.37 -21.83
N VAL A 140 -9.23 16.80 -20.67
CA VAL A 140 -8.97 17.42 -19.39
C VAL A 140 -7.69 16.76 -18.93
N LEU A 141 -6.58 17.34 -19.37
CA LEU A 141 -5.25 17.03 -18.88
C LEU A 141 -5.30 17.12 -17.36
N SER A 142 -5.43 15.98 -16.68
CA SER A 142 -5.10 15.92 -15.27
C SER A 142 -3.60 16.15 -15.19
N ARG A 143 -3.21 17.38 -14.85
CA ARG A 143 -1.87 17.69 -14.39
C ARG A 143 -1.58 16.75 -13.22
N CYS A 144 -0.72 15.78 -13.46
CA CYS A 144 0.00 15.03 -12.43
C CYS A 144 1.47 15.27 -12.69
#